data_AF-A0A658NS76-F1
#
_entry.id   AF-A0A658NS76-F1
#
_cell.length_a   1.000
_cell.length_b   1.000
_cell.length_c   1.000
_cell.angle_alpha   90.00
_cell.angle_beta   90.00
_cell.angle_gamma   90.00
#
_symmetry.space_group_name_H-M   'P 1'
#
loop_
_entity.id
_entity.type
_entity.pdbx_description
1 polymer ?
#
loop_
_entity_poly.entity_id
_entity_poly.type
_entity_poly.pdbx_seq_one_letter_code
_entity_poly.pdbx_strand_id
1 'polypeptide(L)'
;MITFTKEQLIASAHARIEFAEMMLAGDLEPLKERTWSIELELARIALASLEAEALAWTDEQELRDVEKFGCAYLFTVNPITPNADPRRVIKLYTVPPAPVGSAELRNRLKAEGLAELLKDASENAPLTAEQ
;
A
#
# COMPACT_ATOMS: atom_id res chain seq x y z
N MET A 1 -6.84 -33.40 2.89
CA MET A 1 -6.94 -32.09 3.55
C MET A 1 -7.08 -31.07 2.43
N ILE A 2 -8.23 -30.41 2.28
CA ILE A 2 -8.40 -29.37 1.26
C ILE A 2 -7.63 -28.16 1.77
N THR A 3 -6.58 -27.75 1.07
CA THR A 3 -5.75 -26.61 1.47
C THR A 3 -6.48 -25.32 1.14
N PHE A 4 -6.64 -24.47 2.15
CA PHE A 4 -7.22 -23.14 2.01
C PHE A 4 -6.24 -22.24 1.24
N THR A 5 -6.67 -21.67 0.11
CA THR A 5 -5.79 -20.87 -0.76
C THR A 5 -5.78 -19.39 -0.39
N LYS A 6 -4.80 -18.65 -0.91
CA LYS A 6 -4.72 -17.19 -0.75
C LYS A 6 -5.97 -16.50 -1.32
N GLU A 7 -6.43 -16.95 -2.49
CA GLU A 7 -7.60 -16.40 -3.18
C GLU A 7 -8.88 -16.66 -2.37
N GLN A 8 -8.99 -17.84 -1.76
CA GLN A 8 -10.08 -18.16 -0.85
C GLN A 8 -10.05 -17.28 0.41
N LEU A 9 -8.85 -16.98 0.94
CA LEU A 9 -8.69 -16.07 2.07
C LEU A 9 -9.07 -14.62 1.70
N ILE A 10 -8.65 -14.14 0.53
CA ILE A 10 -9.00 -12.80 0.02
C ILE A 10 -10.52 -12.68 -0.14
N ALA A 11 -11.15 -13.66 -0.80
CA ALA A 11 -12.60 -13.69 -0.98
C ALA A 11 -13.33 -13.71 0.38
N SER A 12 -12.81 -14.47 1.36
CA SER A 12 -13.35 -14.49 2.70
C SER A 12 -13.19 -13.15 3.42
N ALA A 13 -12.05 -12.47 3.27
CA ALA A 13 -11.82 -11.16 3.86
C ALA A 13 -12.80 -10.10 3.31
N HIS A 14 -13.03 -10.07 2.00
CA HIS A 14 -14.06 -9.21 1.39
C HIS A 14 -15.45 -9.48 1.98
N ALA A 15 -15.88 -10.74 1.99
CA ALA A 15 -17.19 -11.11 2.54
C ALA A 15 -17.32 -10.72 4.03
N ARG A 16 -16.23 -10.79 4.80
CA ARG A 16 -16.22 -10.39 6.22
C ARG A 16 -16.29 -8.88 6.41
N ILE A 17 -15.65 -8.10 5.54
CA ILE A 17 -15.76 -6.63 5.52
C ILE A 17 -17.20 -6.23 5.26
N GLU A 18 -17.79 -6.72 4.16
CA GLU A 18 -19.17 -6.40 3.78
C GLU A 18 -20.16 -6.77 4.89
N PHE A 19 -20.00 -7.95 5.48
CA PHE A 19 -20.86 -8.41 6.55
C PHE A 19 -20.72 -7.56 7.83
N ALA A 20 -19.49 -7.21 8.23
CA ALA A 20 -19.26 -6.38 9.40
C ALA A 20 -19.81 -4.96 9.20
N GLU A 21 -19.65 -4.37 8.01
CA GLU A 21 -20.22 -3.07 7.65
C GLU A 21 -21.76 -3.11 7.71
N MET A 22 -22.38 -4.17 7.18
CA MET A 22 -23.84 -4.37 7.28
C MET A 22 -24.30 -4.46 8.74
N MET A 23 -23.58 -5.19 9.59
CA MET A 23 -23.94 -5.33 11.01
C MET A 23 -23.81 -4.01 11.76
N LEU A 24 -22.73 -3.26 11.51
CA LEU A 24 -22.46 -1.96 12.14
C LEU A 24 -23.43 -0.85 11.70
N ALA A 25 -24.11 -1.01 10.56
CA ALA A 25 -25.15 -0.07 10.13
C ALA A 25 -26.46 -0.18 10.92
N GLY A 26 -26.65 -1.26 11.70
CA GLY A 26 -27.82 -1.46 12.56
C GLY A 26 -27.61 -0.98 14.00
N ASP A 27 -28.70 -0.90 14.76
CA ASP A 27 -28.64 -0.65 16.19
C ASP A 27 -28.13 -1.91 16.92
N LEU A 28 -26.90 -1.83 17.43
CA LEU A 28 -26.25 -2.92 18.13
C LEU A 28 -26.04 -2.59 19.61
N GLU A 29 -26.07 -3.62 20.45
CA GLU A 29 -25.56 -3.48 21.82
C GLU A 29 -24.06 -3.14 21.78
N PRO A 30 -23.55 -2.31 22.72
CA PRO A 30 -22.17 -1.80 22.66
C PRO A 30 -21.08 -2.88 22.52
N LEU A 31 -21.29 -4.05 23.12
CA LEU A 31 -20.32 -5.15 23.01
C LEU A 31 -20.30 -5.77 21.60
N LYS A 32 -21.46 -5.88 20.95
CA LYS A 32 -21.56 -6.39 19.57
C LYS A 32 -20.97 -5.39 18.58
N GLU A 33 -21.25 -4.10 18.76
CA GLU A 33 -20.64 -3.03 17.97
C GLU A 33 -19.11 -3.08 18.03
N ARG A 34 -18.55 -3.20 19.25
CA ARG A 34 -17.09 -3.33 19.43
C ARG A 34 -16.53 -4.56 18.73
N THR A 35 -17.20 -5.71 18.82
CA THR A 35 -16.77 -6.95 18.15
C THR A 35 -16.72 -6.76 16.64
N TRP A 36 -17.80 -6.27 16.02
CA TRP A 36 -17.84 -6.07 14.58
C TRP A 36 -16.83 -5.01 14.11
N SER A 37 -16.60 -3.96 14.91
CA SER A 37 -15.58 -2.95 14.61
C SER A 37 -14.16 -3.55 14.57
N ILE A 38 -13.83 -4.40 15.54
CA ILE A 38 -12.53 -5.09 15.57
C ILE A 38 -12.42 -6.06 14.38
N GLU A 39 -13.46 -6.83 14.10
CA GLU A 39 -13.46 -7.78 12.99
C GLU A 39 -13.34 -7.08 11.62
N LEU A 40 -13.98 -5.93 11.44
CA LEU A 40 -13.86 -5.10 10.25
C LEU A 40 -12.41 -4.66 10.04
N GLU A 41 -11.78 -4.09 11.07
CA GLU A 41 -10.40 -3.62 10.96
C GLU A 41 -9.39 -4.76 10.77
N LEU A 42 -9.61 -5.91 11.42
CA LEU A 42 -8.80 -7.11 11.18
C LEU A 42 -8.91 -7.60 9.73
N ALA A 43 -10.13 -7.64 9.18
CA ALA A 43 -10.35 -8.07 7.80
C ALA A 43 -9.74 -7.08 6.80
N ARG A 44 -9.82 -5.77 7.05
CA ARG A 44 -9.19 -4.72 6.23
C ARG A 44 -7.67 -4.83 6.24
N ILE A 45 -7.05 -5.00 7.41
CA ILE A 45 -5.58 -5.16 7.51
C ILE A 45 -5.13 -6.45 6.82
N ALA A 46 -5.87 -7.54 7.02
CA ALA A 46 -5.57 -8.82 6.37
C ALA A 46 -5.66 -8.68 4.85
N LEU A 47 -6.74 -8.09 4.32
CA LEU A 47 -6.93 -7.87 2.90
C LEU A 47 -5.80 -7.00 2.31
N ALA A 48 -5.52 -5.85 2.93
CA ALA A 48 -4.44 -4.96 2.49
C ALA A 48 -3.07 -5.66 2.48
N SER A 49 -2.81 -6.56 3.44
CA SER A 49 -1.58 -7.35 3.49
C SER A 49 -1.52 -8.42 2.40
N LEU A 50 -2.65 -9.05 2.08
CA LEU A 50 -2.75 -10.09 1.06
C LEU A 50 -2.66 -9.52 -0.36
N GLU A 51 -3.18 -8.33 -0.58
CA GLU A 51 -3.18 -7.63 -1.87
C GLU A 51 -1.96 -6.73 -2.07
N ALA A 52 -1.09 -6.60 -1.07
CA ALA A 52 0.12 -5.79 -1.17
C ALA A 52 0.96 -6.20 -2.39
N GLU A 53 1.28 -5.21 -3.22
CA GLU A 53 2.20 -5.36 -4.34
C GLU A 53 3.62 -5.04 -3.89
N ALA A 54 4.59 -5.78 -4.43
CA ALA A 54 5.99 -5.53 -4.14
C ALA A 54 6.45 -4.27 -4.89
N LEU A 55 7.15 -3.36 -4.20
CA LEU A 55 7.68 -2.14 -4.82
C LEU A 55 9.02 -2.36 -5.49
N ALA A 56 9.82 -3.25 -4.91
CA ALA A 56 11.16 -3.58 -5.33
C ALA A 56 11.46 -5.02 -4.96
N TRP A 57 12.59 -5.51 -5.41
CA TRP A 57 13.18 -6.72 -4.88
C TRP A 57 14.66 -6.51 -4.61
N THR A 58 15.21 -7.35 -3.75
CA THR A 58 16.63 -7.43 -3.44
C THR A 58 17.01 -8.90 -3.29
N ASP A 59 18.26 -9.19 -2.99
CA ASP A 59 18.70 -10.55 -2.72
C ASP A 59 19.50 -10.67 -1.41
N GLU A 60 19.80 -11.90 -1.01
CA GLU A 60 20.50 -12.18 0.25
C GLU A 60 21.89 -11.53 0.33
N GLN A 61 22.62 -11.45 -0.78
CA GLN A 61 23.96 -10.85 -0.81
C GLN A 61 23.86 -9.35 -0.57
N GLU A 62 22.93 -8.69 -1.24
CA GLU A 62 22.64 -7.27 -1.06
C GLU A 62 22.26 -6.97 0.41
N LEU A 63 21.41 -7.80 1.03
CA LEU A 63 21.08 -7.62 2.46
C LEU A 63 22.29 -7.80 3.40
N ARG A 64 23.22 -8.71 3.10
CA ARG A 64 24.48 -8.85 3.85
C ARG A 64 25.39 -7.64 3.66
N ASP A 65 25.37 -7.04 2.47
CA ASP A 65 26.14 -5.85 2.16
C ASP A 65 25.59 -4.61 2.89
N VAL A 66 24.28 -4.53 3.14
CA VAL A 66 23.70 -3.52 4.06
C VAL A 66 24.32 -3.62 5.45
N GLU A 67 24.37 -4.82 6.02
CA GLU A 67 24.91 -5.03 7.38
C GLU A 67 26.41 -4.69 7.44
N LYS A 68 27.16 -5.04 6.39
CA LYS A 68 28.61 -4.89 6.35
C LYS A 68 29.08 -3.48 5.97
N PHE A 69 28.41 -2.85 5.02
CA PHE A 69 28.85 -1.62 4.36
C PHE A 69 27.87 -0.45 4.51
N GLY A 70 26.65 -0.70 5.00
CA GLY A 70 25.61 0.31 5.17
C GLY A 70 24.84 0.65 3.88
N CYS A 71 25.02 -0.11 2.80
CA CYS A 71 24.33 0.11 1.54
C CYS A 71 24.17 -1.18 0.72
N ALA A 72 23.19 -1.19 -0.19
CA ALA A 72 22.90 -2.30 -1.09
C ALA A 72 22.04 -1.85 -2.27
N TYR A 73 21.94 -2.70 -3.29
CA TYR A 73 21.09 -2.47 -4.44
C TYR A 73 19.64 -2.89 -4.20
N LEU A 74 18.74 -2.06 -4.72
CA LEU A 74 17.32 -2.32 -4.88
C LEU A 74 17.02 -2.45 -6.37
N PHE A 75 16.26 -3.47 -6.73
CA PHE A 75 15.91 -3.77 -8.11
C PHE A 75 14.42 -3.54 -8.37
N THR A 76 14.09 -3.12 -9.59
CA THR A 76 12.71 -2.91 -10.02
C THR A 76 11.96 -4.23 -10.09
N VAL A 77 10.72 -4.26 -9.59
CA VAL A 77 9.86 -5.46 -9.58
C VAL A 77 9.38 -5.89 -10.97
N ASN A 78 9.28 -4.97 -11.93
CA ASN A 78 8.77 -5.28 -13.26
C ASN A 78 9.48 -4.47 -14.36
N PRO A 79 10.19 -5.12 -15.31
CA PRO A 79 10.50 -6.55 -15.34
C PRO A 79 11.55 -6.94 -14.27
N ILE A 80 11.47 -8.16 -13.75
CA ILE A 80 12.62 -8.78 -13.10
C ILE A 80 13.69 -8.97 -14.18
N THR A 81 14.93 -8.59 -13.90
CA THR A 81 16.03 -8.68 -14.87
C THR A 81 16.15 -10.13 -15.40
N PRO A 82 16.35 -10.34 -16.71
CA PRO A 82 16.36 -11.69 -17.30
C PRO A 82 17.37 -12.66 -16.68
N ASN A 83 18.43 -12.12 -16.06
CA ASN A 83 19.51 -12.87 -15.43
C ASN A 83 19.32 -13.06 -13.92
N ALA A 84 18.22 -12.57 -13.34
CA ALA A 84 17.94 -12.77 -11.92
C ALA A 84 17.66 -14.26 -11.66
N ASP A 85 18.34 -14.85 -10.68
CA ASP A 85 17.97 -16.16 -10.17
C ASP A 85 16.65 -16.03 -9.38
N PRO A 86 15.55 -16.65 -9.82
CA PRO A 86 14.27 -16.55 -9.11
C PRO A 86 14.32 -17.03 -7.66
N ARG A 87 15.29 -17.89 -7.31
CA ARG A 87 15.49 -18.37 -5.93
C ARG A 87 16.09 -17.32 -5.00
N ARG A 88 16.68 -16.26 -5.56
CA ARG A 88 17.32 -15.18 -4.82
C ARG A 88 16.45 -13.92 -4.69
N VAL A 89 15.27 -13.90 -5.34
CA VAL A 89 14.38 -12.75 -5.34
C VAL A 89 13.65 -12.61 -4.00
N ILE A 90 14.05 -11.63 -3.21
CA ILE A 90 13.36 -11.20 -1.99
C ILE A 90 12.53 -9.97 -2.33
N LYS A 91 11.20 -10.13 -2.39
CA LYS A 91 10.27 -9.01 -2.66
C LYS A 91 10.16 -8.10 -1.44
N LEU A 92 10.24 -6.80 -1.68
CA LEU A 92 10.10 -5.77 -0.66
C LEU A 92 8.73 -5.11 -0.77
N TYR A 93 8.04 -5.07 0.36
CA TYR A 93 6.70 -4.52 0.49
C TYR A 93 6.72 -3.37 1.47
N THR A 94 5.82 -2.41 1.29
CA THR A 94 5.52 -1.44 2.34
C THR A 94 4.85 -2.15 3.51
N VAL A 95 5.21 -1.79 4.74
CA VAL A 95 4.53 -2.27 5.95
C VAL A 95 3.02 -1.96 5.86
N PRO A 96 2.12 -2.95 6.03
CA PRO A 96 0.69 -2.71 6.22
C PRO A 96 0.40 -2.23 7.66
N PRO A 97 -0.57 -1.31 7.87
CA PRO A 97 -1.19 -0.49 6.87
C PRO A 97 -0.22 0.66 6.54
N ALA A 98 0.34 0.68 5.33
CA ALA A 98 0.71 1.96 4.76
C ALA A 98 -0.58 2.76 4.85
N PRO A 99 -0.60 3.93 5.53
CA PRO A 99 -1.82 4.58 5.95
C PRO A 99 -2.82 4.52 4.80
N VAL A 100 -4.02 4.02 5.09
CA VAL A 100 -5.17 4.14 4.20
C VAL A 100 -5.55 5.63 4.17
N GLY A 101 -4.60 6.50 3.81
CA GLY A 101 -4.93 7.69 3.08
C GLY A 101 -5.63 7.13 1.86
N SER A 102 -6.96 7.22 1.90
CA SER A 102 -7.83 6.92 0.78
C SER A 102 -7.16 7.37 -0.50
N ALA A 103 -7.36 6.66 -1.61
CA ALA A 103 -6.89 7.16 -2.90
C ALA A 103 -7.24 8.65 -3.08
N GLU A 104 -8.38 9.10 -2.52
CA GLU A 104 -8.73 10.50 -2.30
C GLU A 104 -7.74 11.33 -1.48
N LEU A 105 -7.32 10.94 -0.27
CA LEU A 105 -6.30 11.67 0.51
C LEU A 105 -4.97 11.75 -0.26
N ARG A 106 -4.56 10.67 -0.92
CA ARG A 106 -3.36 10.65 -1.76
C ARG A 106 -3.50 11.57 -2.98
N ASN A 107 -4.67 11.57 -3.62
CA ASN A 107 -4.97 12.40 -4.78
C ASN A 107 -5.15 13.88 -4.39
N ARG A 108 -5.68 14.16 -3.20
CA ARG A 108 -5.77 15.50 -2.60
C ARG A 108 -4.39 16.06 -2.32
N LEU A 109 -3.50 15.28 -1.69
CA LEU A 109 -2.11 15.69 -1.47
C LEU A 109 -1.36 15.96 -2.79
N LYS A 110 -1.61 15.14 -3.83
CA LYS A 110 -1.07 15.40 -5.18
C LYS A 110 -1.65 16.67 -5.83
N ALA A 111 -2.95 16.91 -5.67
CA ALA A 111 -3.62 18.08 -6.22
C ALA A 111 -3.22 19.38 -5.51
N GLU A 112 -3.09 19.34 -4.18
CA GLU A 112 -2.63 20.44 -3.34
C GLU A 112 -1.17 20.79 -3.65
N GLY A 113 -0.28 19.80 -3.77
CA GLY A 113 1.12 20.03 -4.18
C GLY A 113 1.27 20.55 -5.62
N LEU A 114 0.40 20.15 -6.55
CA LEU A 114 0.36 20.69 -7.91
C LEU A 114 -0.14 22.14 -7.92
N ALA A 115 -1.12 22.48 -7.09
CA ALA A 115 -1.65 23.83 -6.98
C ALA A 115 -0.63 24.82 -6.40
N GLU A 116 0.19 24.37 -5.46
CA GLU A 116 1.30 25.14 -4.90
C GLU A 116 2.40 25.40 -5.95
N LEU A 117 2.80 24.36 -6.70
CA LEU A 117 3.71 24.48 -7.84
C LEU A 117 3.21 25.42 -8.96
N LEU A 118 1.89 25.42 -9.22
CA LEU A 118 1.29 26.30 -10.22
C LEU A 118 1.18 27.75 -9.76
N LYS A 119 1.00 27.99 -8.45
CA LYS A 119 1.09 29.35 -7.88
C LYS A 119 2.50 29.90 -8.05
N ASP A 120 3.51 29.11 -7.69
CA ASP A 120 4.92 29.50 -7.85
C ASP A 120 5.27 29.77 -9.32
N ALA A 121 4.69 29.02 -10.26
CA ALA A 121 4.87 29.24 -11.70
C ALA A 121 4.16 30.51 -12.20
N SER A 122 2.99 30.86 -11.64
CA SER A 122 2.28 32.10 -11.97
C SER A 122 2.94 33.35 -11.39
N GLU A 123 3.56 33.23 -10.22
CA GLU A 123 4.28 34.32 -9.55
C GLU A 123 5.67 34.58 -10.16
N ASN A 124 6.26 33.56 -10.79
CA ASN A 124 7.56 33.66 -11.48
C ASN A 124 7.46 33.82 -13.00
N ALA A 125 6.30 34.12 -13.57
CA ALA A 125 6.22 34.48 -14.99
C ALA A 125 6.89 35.85 -15.20
N PRO A 126 8.06 35.93 -15.87
CA PRO A 126 8.67 37.23 -16.12
C PRO A 126 7.74 38.02 -17.05
N LEU A 127 7.38 39.22 -16.63
CA LEU A 127 6.78 40.26 -17.47
C LEU A 127 7.75 40.55 -18.63
N THR A 128 7.66 39.77 -19.70
CA THR A 128 8.29 40.10 -20.97
C THR A 128 7.20 40.36 -21.98
N ALA A 129 6.89 41.64 -22.17
CA ALA A 129 7.02 42.35 -23.43
C ALA A 129 5.87 43.35 -23.61
N GLU A 130 6.08 44.59 -23.17
CA GLU A 130 5.66 45.75 -23.97
C GLU A 130 6.84 46.73 -24.01
N GLN A 131 7.38 46.89 -25.22
CA GLN A 131 8.24 47.98 -25.65
C GLN A 131 7.37 49.17 -26.06
#